data_AF-A0A8B3S2C5-F1
#
_entry.id   AF-A0A8B3S2C5-F1
#
_cell.length_a   1.000
_cell.length_b   1.000
_cell.length_c   1.000
_cell.angle_alpha   90.00
_cell.angle_beta   90.00
_cell.angle_gamma   90.00
#
_symmetry.space_group_name_H-M   'P 1'
#
loop_
_entity.id
_entity.type
_entity.pdbx_description
1 polymer ?
#
loop_
_entity_poly.entity_id
_entity_poly.type
_entity_poly.pdbx_seq_one_letter_code
_entity_poly.pdbx_strand_id
1 'polypeptide(L)'
;MAGKRIWELQPFTVCRILGLTFNEMELKKLFRELKLSNNGDLLQASAMHQQLIDVCANKTQASKNMGAVLNKRFEPYKEKIKNQDVVKLIEQGKTCTDIPLSAFIWFAV
;
A
#
# COMPACT_ATOMS: atom_id res chain seq x y z
N MET A 1 -1.42 -9.89 -13.21
CA MET A 1 -2.50 -10.18 -12.26
C MET A 1 -3.56 -9.11 -12.39
N ALA A 2 -4.68 -9.41 -13.04
CA ALA A 2 -5.92 -8.81 -12.56
C ALA A 2 -6.26 -9.56 -11.27
N GLY A 3 -6.73 -8.90 -10.21
CA GLY A 3 -7.71 -9.61 -9.39
C GLY A 3 -7.59 -9.67 -7.87
N LYS A 4 -6.85 -8.80 -7.18
CA LYS A 4 -7.21 -8.52 -5.77
C LYS A 4 -7.45 -7.05 -5.53
N ARG A 5 -8.53 -6.77 -4.83
CA ARG A 5 -8.94 -5.44 -4.41
C ARG A 5 -8.43 -5.20 -3.00
N ILE A 6 -8.09 -3.97 -2.67
CA ILE A 6 -7.49 -3.66 -1.36
C ILE A 6 -8.40 -4.07 -0.18
N TRP A 7 -9.72 -4.07 -0.37
CA TRP A 7 -10.71 -4.51 0.62
C TRP A 7 -10.87 -6.03 0.75
N GLU A 8 -10.19 -6.81 -0.08
CA GLU A 8 -10.14 -8.27 0.02
C GLU A 8 -8.90 -8.73 0.82
N LEU A 9 -8.01 -7.78 1.16
CA LEU A 9 -6.81 -8.05 1.94
C LEU A 9 -7.12 -8.04 3.42
N GLN A 10 -6.40 -8.87 4.18
CA GLN A 10 -6.46 -8.84 5.64
C GLN A 10 -6.02 -7.46 6.17
N PRO A 11 -6.63 -6.94 7.26
CA PRO A 11 -6.30 -5.62 7.79
C PRO A 11 -4.80 -5.43 8.09
N PHE A 12 -4.14 -6.46 8.64
CA PHE A 12 -2.70 -6.41 8.92
C PHE A 12 -1.86 -6.32 7.64
N THR A 13 -2.31 -6.93 6.53
CA THR A 13 -1.65 -6.84 5.22
C THR A 13 -1.77 -5.43 4.65
N VAL A 14 -2.95 -4.83 4.75
CA VAL A 14 -3.19 -3.43 4.36
C VAL A 14 -2.31 -2.49 5.17
N CYS A 15 -2.29 -2.63 6.50
CA CYS A 15 -1.43 -1.87 7.41
C CYS A 15 0.04 -1.90 6.96
N ARG A 16 0.59 -3.09 6.70
CA ARG A 16 1.97 -3.26 6.24
C ARG A 16 2.23 -2.59 4.90
N ILE A 17 1.34 -2.79 3.92
CA ILE A 17 1.50 -2.17 2.60
C ILE A 17 1.52 -0.65 2.75
N LEU A 18 0.53 -0.07 3.44
CA LEU A 18 0.43 1.38 3.60
C LEU A 18 1.63 1.94 4.37
N GLY A 19 2.04 1.28 5.46
CA GLY A 19 3.09 1.76 6.37
C GLY A 19 4.49 1.69 5.78
N LEU A 20 4.72 0.72 4.87
CA LEU A 20 5.97 0.61 4.11
C LEU A 20 5.99 1.49 2.85
N THR A 21 4.85 2.05 2.44
CA THR A 21 4.72 2.79 1.17
C THR A 21 4.74 4.28 1.35
N PHE A 22 4.08 4.79 2.39
CA PHE A 22 3.84 6.22 2.55
C PHE A 22 4.49 6.74 3.83
N ASN A 23 5.30 7.78 3.68
CA ASN A 23 5.72 8.58 4.83
C ASN A 23 4.61 9.54 5.28
N GLU A 24 4.84 10.26 6.38
CA GLU A 24 3.86 11.19 6.95
C GLU A 24 3.39 12.28 5.96
N MET A 25 4.29 12.84 5.14
CA MET A 25 3.93 13.87 4.17
C MET A 25 3.03 13.30 3.07
N GLU A 26 3.34 12.10 2.59
CA GLU A 26 2.55 11.40 1.59
C GLU A 26 1.17 10.99 2.14
N LEU A 27 1.10 10.54 3.40
CA LEU A 27 -0.17 10.25 4.08
C LEU A 27 -1.06 11.49 4.17
N LYS A 28 -0.51 12.64 4.58
CA LYS A 28 -1.26 13.91 4.62
C LYS A 28 -1.81 14.31 3.26
N LYS A 29 -1.03 14.10 2.19
CA LYS A 29 -1.46 14.38 0.82
C LYS A 29 -2.59 13.44 0.38
N LEU A 30 -2.44 12.13 0.63
CA LEU A 30 -3.46 11.13 0.30
C LEU A 30 -4.79 11.40 1.01
N PHE A 31 -4.74 11.78 2.28
CA PHE A 31 -5.94 12.14 3.04
C PHE A 31 -6.76 13.25 2.37
N ARG A 32 -6.08 14.29 1.90
CA ARG A 32 -6.71 15.41 1.18
C ARG A 32 -7.27 14.96 -0.16
N GLU A 33 -6.52 14.18 -0.93
CA GLU A 33 -6.94 13.68 -2.24
C GLU A 33 -8.15 12.73 -2.14
N LEU A 34 -8.19 11.90 -1.11
CA LEU A 34 -9.28 10.97 -0.85
C LEU A 34 -10.49 11.63 -0.16
N LYS A 35 -10.42 12.94 0.15
CA LYS A 35 -11.45 13.71 0.85
C LYS A 35 -11.89 13.04 2.16
N LEU A 36 -10.95 12.42 2.87
CA LEU A 36 -11.22 11.84 4.17
C LEU A 36 -11.38 12.98 5.19
N SER A 37 -12.45 12.92 6.00
CA SER A 37 -12.75 13.98 6.97
C SER A 37 -11.60 14.14 7.96
N ASN A 38 -11.09 15.36 8.06
CA ASN A 38 -10.42 15.84 9.25
C ASN A 38 -11.48 16.65 10.01
N ASN A 39 -11.93 16.18 11.17
CA ASN A 39 -12.86 16.91 12.03
C ASN A 39 -12.17 18.14 12.68
N GLY A 40 -11.64 19.07 11.87
CA GLY A 40 -10.96 20.29 12.33
C GLY A 40 -9.54 20.08 12.87
N ASP A 41 -9.20 18.89 13.37
CA ASP A 41 -7.90 18.62 13.97
C ASP A 41 -6.83 18.17 12.95
N LEU A 42 -5.59 18.63 13.19
CA LEU A 42 -4.39 18.05 12.60
C LEU A 42 -4.23 16.62 13.10
N LEU A 43 -4.79 15.65 12.38
CA LEU A 43 -4.59 14.24 12.70
C LEU A 43 -3.09 13.92 12.68
N GLN A 44 -2.62 13.27 13.73
CA GLN A 44 -1.28 12.70 13.75
C GLN A 44 -1.17 11.59 12.69
N ALA A 45 0.04 11.35 12.19
CA ALA A 45 0.30 10.36 11.14
C ALA A 45 -0.25 8.96 11.48
N SER A 46 -0.20 8.57 12.76
CA SER A 46 -0.74 7.30 13.27
C SER A 46 -2.27 7.21 13.15
N ALA A 47 -2.99 8.29 13.48
CA ALA A 47 -4.44 8.35 13.36
C ALA A 47 -4.87 8.32 11.88
N MET A 48 -4.16 9.05 11.02
CA MET A 48 -4.34 8.99 9.58
C MET A 48 -4.13 7.56 9.06
N HIS A 49 -3.05 6.91 9.48
CA HIS A 49 -2.74 5.55 9.08
C HIS A 49 -3.85 4.56 9.48
N GLN A 50 -4.33 4.62 10.72
CA GLN A 50 -5.42 3.78 11.21
C GLN A 50 -6.70 3.98 10.38
N GLN A 51 -7.10 5.22 10.16
CA GLN A 51 -8.32 5.52 9.40
C GLN A 51 -8.22 5.07 7.94
N LEU A 52 -7.03 5.11 7.32
CA LEU A 52 -6.83 4.53 5.99
C LEU A 52 -7.01 3.01 5.99
N ILE A 53 -6.53 2.30 7.02
CA ILE A 53 -6.75 0.85 7.15
C ILE A 53 -8.25 0.57 7.19
N ASP A 54 -9.00 1.30 8.02
CA ASP A 54 -10.45 1.11 8.18
C ASP A 54 -11.22 1.40 6.88
N VAL A 55 -10.83 2.46 6.17
CA VAL A 55 -11.37 2.79 4.84
C VAL A 55 -11.09 1.67 3.84
N CYS A 56 -9.87 1.15 3.84
CA CYS A 56 -9.43 0.11 2.91
C CYS A 56 -10.06 -1.25 3.20
N ALA A 57 -10.47 -1.53 4.43
CA ALA A 57 -11.16 -2.76 4.80
C ALA A 57 -12.58 -2.89 4.21
N ASN A 58 -13.14 -1.79 3.69
CA ASN A 58 -14.51 -1.75 3.18
C ASN A 58 -14.54 -1.44 1.68
N LYS A 59 -15.52 -1.99 0.96
CA LYS A 59 -15.70 -1.71 -0.48
C LYS A 59 -16.35 -0.35 -0.70
N THR A 60 -15.56 0.71 -0.63
CA THR A 60 -15.96 2.11 -0.78
C THR A 60 -15.31 2.73 -2.02
N GLN A 61 -15.73 3.94 -2.40
CA GLN A 61 -15.02 4.66 -3.47
C GLN A 61 -13.60 5.04 -3.04
N ALA A 62 -13.39 5.37 -1.77
CA ALA A 62 -12.07 5.70 -1.24
C ALA A 62 -11.11 4.50 -1.30
N SER A 63 -11.57 3.28 -0.97
CA SER A 63 -10.74 2.08 -1.09
C SER A 63 -10.45 1.70 -2.54
N LYS A 64 -11.39 1.90 -3.47
CA LYS A 64 -11.12 1.79 -4.92
C LYS A 64 -10.03 2.75 -5.37
N ASN A 65 -10.13 4.01 -4.98
CA ASN A 65 -9.13 5.03 -5.31
C ASN A 65 -7.76 4.67 -4.72
N MET A 66 -7.71 4.19 -3.49
CA MET A 66 -6.47 3.74 -2.85
C MET A 66 -5.84 2.56 -3.59
N GLY A 67 -6.64 1.57 -3.99
CA GLY A 67 -6.16 0.46 -4.83
C GLY A 67 -5.58 0.94 -6.17
N ALA A 68 -6.19 1.96 -6.80
CA ALA A 68 -5.67 2.56 -8.02
C ALA A 68 -4.34 3.30 -7.79
N VAL A 69 -4.19 4.02 -6.67
CA VAL A 69 -2.93 4.66 -6.27
C VAL A 69 -1.81 3.63 -6.11
N LEU A 70 -2.07 2.54 -5.38
CA LEU A 70 -1.07 1.48 -5.17
C LEU A 70 -0.71 0.79 -6.49
N ASN A 71 -1.71 0.47 -7.32
CA ASN A 71 -1.45 -0.10 -8.65
C ASN A 71 -0.56 0.82 -9.49
N LYS A 72 -0.88 2.12 -9.57
CA LYS A 72 -0.06 3.09 -10.30
C LYS A 72 1.38 3.15 -9.76
N ARG A 73 1.54 3.11 -8.43
CA ARG A 73 2.86 3.17 -7.79
C ARG A 73 3.69 1.90 -8.02
N PHE A 74 3.05 0.73 -8.06
CA PHE A 74 3.75 -0.55 -8.12
C PHE A 74 3.81 -1.20 -9.50
N GLU A 75 3.02 -0.73 -10.48
CA GLU A 75 3.04 -1.25 -11.85
C GLU A 75 4.47 -1.36 -12.44
N PRO A 76 5.40 -0.40 -12.23
CA PRO A 76 6.76 -0.52 -12.75
C PRO A 76 7.55 -1.74 -12.26
N TYR A 77 7.16 -2.36 -11.14
CA TYR A 77 7.86 -3.50 -10.54
C TYR A 77 7.25 -4.85 -10.92
N LYS A 78 6.06 -4.86 -11.49
CA LYS A 78 5.24 -6.07 -11.69
C LYS A 78 5.94 -7.17 -12.49
N GLU A 79 6.57 -6.84 -13.61
CA GLU A 79 7.30 -7.81 -14.43
C GLU A 79 8.62 -8.24 -13.77
N LYS A 80 9.28 -7.35 -13.03
CA LYS A 80 10.49 -7.71 -12.27
C LYS A 80 10.16 -8.71 -11.17
N ILE A 81 9.05 -8.52 -10.45
CA ILE A 81 8.61 -9.40 -9.36
C ILE A 81 8.22 -10.79 -9.88
N LYS A 82 7.47 -10.89 -10.99
CA LYS A 82 7.07 -12.19 -11.58
C LYS A 82 8.25 -13.09 -11.93
N ASN A 83 9.35 -12.48 -12.35
CA ASN A 83 10.54 -13.20 -12.82
C ASN A 83 11.58 -13.42 -11.70
N GLN A 84 11.24 -13.08 -10.45
CA GLN A 84 12.14 -13.17 -9.32
C GLN A 84 11.66 -14.18 -8.28
N ASP A 85 12.57 -15.04 -7.85
CA ASP A 85 12.43 -15.82 -6.62
C ASP A 85 12.93 -14.97 -5.45
N VAL A 86 12.00 -14.31 -4.77
CA VAL A 86 12.28 -13.35 -3.69
C VAL A 86 12.98 -14.03 -2.52
N VAL A 87 12.62 -15.28 -2.21
CA VAL A 87 13.23 -16.04 -1.11
C VAL A 87 14.70 -16.28 -1.42
N LYS A 88 14.99 -16.77 -2.62
CA LYS A 88 16.36 -17.01 -3.08
C LYS A 88 17.20 -15.73 -3.14
N LEU A 89 16.61 -14.59 -3.45
CA LEU A 89 17.31 -13.30 -3.49
C LEU A 89 17.70 -12.82 -2.09
N ILE A 90 16.80 -12.97 -1.12
CA ILE A 90 17.05 -12.68 0.30
C ILE A 90 18.14 -13.62 0.84
N GLU A 91 18.03 -14.92 0.59
CA GLU A 91 19.00 -15.93 1.06
C GLU A 91 20.41 -15.71 0.51
N GLN A 92 20.52 -15.23 -0.73
CA GLN A 92 21.80 -14.91 -1.36
C GLN A 92 22.43 -13.60 -0.87
N GLY A 93 21.77 -12.88 0.04
CA GLY A 93 22.19 -11.53 0.45
C GLY A 93 22.20 -10.53 -0.71
N LYS A 94 21.57 -10.89 -1.84
CA LYS A 94 21.42 -10.00 -2.99
C LYS A 94 20.26 -9.09 -2.66
N THR A 95 20.58 -7.85 -2.33
CA THR A 95 19.59 -6.80 -2.24
C THR A 95 18.87 -6.70 -3.58
N CYS A 96 17.58 -7.03 -3.63
CA CYS A 96 16.68 -6.53 -4.68
C CYS A 96 16.59 -5.02 -4.51
N THR A 97 17.66 -4.30 -4.85
CA THR A 97 17.90 -2.90 -4.46
C THR A 97 16.81 -1.95 -4.93
N ASP A 98 16.09 -2.32 -5.98
CA ASP A 98 15.23 -1.39 -6.68
C ASP A 98 13.73 -1.63 -6.43
N ILE A 99 13.36 -2.72 -5.75
CA ILE A 99 11.97 -3.12 -5.56
C ILE A 99 11.59 -2.95 -4.09
N PRO A 100 10.65 -2.06 -3.74
CA PRO A 100 10.24 -1.87 -2.36
C PRO A 100 9.49 -3.12 -1.85
N LEU A 101 9.71 -3.47 -0.58
CA LEU A 101 9.06 -4.61 0.06
C LEU A 101 7.53 -4.56 -0.05
N SER A 102 6.93 -3.37 0.03
CA SER A 102 5.49 -3.19 -0.14
C SER A 102 4.97 -3.58 -1.52
N ALA A 103 5.78 -3.46 -2.58
CA ALA A 103 5.42 -3.92 -3.91
C ALA A 103 5.42 -5.46 -4.00
N PHE A 104 6.39 -6.12 -3.36
CA PHE A 104 6.37 -7.58 -3.22
C PHE A 104 5.12 -8.04 -2.49
N ILE A 105 4.81 -7.44 -1.34
CA ILE A 105 3.60 -7.77 -0.57
C ILE A 105 2.36 -7.55 -1.45
N TRP A 106 2.23 -6.42 -2.14
CA TRP A 106 1.07 -6.10 -2.98
C TRP A 106 0.78 -7.13 -4.07
N PHE A 107 1.82 -7.67 -4.71
CA PHE A 107 1.65 -8.66 -5.79
C PHE A 107 1.67 -10.11 -5.31
N ALA A 108 2.20 -10.41 -4.12
CA ALA A 108 2.30 -11.78 -3.60
C ALA A 108 1.06 -12.24 -2.83
N VAL A 109 0.27 -11.31 -2.28
CA VAL A 109 -0.90 -11.60 -1.43
C VAL A 109 -2.19 -11.75 -2.19
#